data_AF-A0A3B3HN06-F1
#
_entry.id   AF-A0A3B3HN06-F1
#
_cell.length_a   1.000
_cell.length_b   1.000
_cell.length_c   1.000
_cell.angle_alpha   90.00
_cell.angle_beta   90.00
_cell.angle_gamma   90.00
#
_symmetry.space_group_name_H-M   'P 1'
#
loop_
_entity.id
_entity.type
_entity.pdbx_description
1 polymer ?
#
loop_
_entity_poly.entity_id
_entity_poly.type
_entity_poly.pdbx_seq_one_letter_code
_entity_poly.pdbx_strand_id
1 'polypeptide(L)'
;MNKQQSKESLKDKVKGILGLGGPRPPSKQSDFKPSEFIITTDIIRELHPDCGLSNRVRTMNHICDLAKSKKFEENAVEAVWKAVEDMLAPEQPPEARHAVLQLLRAIIQGQGERLGPLRAYFFKVIRDYQPSNEDLSDRLEVFKALTENGKDITYLEEDIGKTC
;
A
#
# COMPACT_ATOMS: atom_id res chain seq x y z
N MET A 1 -58.20 -18.10 -29.68
CA MET A 1 -56.81 -18.52 -29.41
C MET A 1 -55.97 -17.28 -29.15
N ASN A 2 -55.34 -17.15 -27.97
CA ASN A 2 -54.29 -16.16 -27.69
C ASN A 2 -53.09 -16.87 -27.06
N LYS A 3 -51.89 -16.64 -27.61
CA LYS A 3 -50.57 -17.06 -27.10
C LYS A 3 -49.82 -15.81 -26.68
N GLN A 4 -49.14 -15.85 -25.52
CA GLN A 4 -47.93 -15.14 -25.08
C GLN A 4 -47.96 -15.11 -23.53
N GLN A 5 -46.87 -15.14 -22.77
CA GLN A 5 -45.44 -15.36 -23.00
C GLN A 5 -44.82 -15.61 -21.62
N SER A 6 -43.71 -16.34 -21.58
CA SER A 6 -42.94 -16.70 -20.39
C SER A 6 -42.05 -15.55 -19.90
N LYS A 7 -42.10 -15.25 -18.59
CA LYS A 7 -40.97 -14.90 -17.69
C LYS A 7 -41.52 -14.59 -16.31
N GLU A 8 -40.95 -15.17 -15.25
CA GLU A 8 -40.66 -14.54 -13.94
C GLU A 8 -40.18 -15.60 -12.93
N SER A 9 -38.92 -15.53 -12.49
CA SER A 9 -38.51 -14.99 -11.18
C SER A 9 -38.75 -15.99 -10.02
N LEU A 10 -37.82 -16.94 -9.84
CA LEU A 10 -37.79 -17.84 -8.69
C LEU A 10 -37.00 -17.20 -7.55
N LYS A 11 -37.78 -16.50 -6.72
CA LYS A 11 -37.44 -15.92 -5.44
C LYS A 11 -37.64 -16.99 -4.36
N ASP A 12 -36.68 -17.06 -3.46
CA ASP A 12 -36.85 -17.40 -2.04
C ASP A 12 -37.57 -18.71 -1.69
N LYS A 13 -36.78 -19.76 -1.47
CA LYS A 13 -37.25 -20.94 -0.73
C LYS A 13 -37.18 -20.72 0.78
N VAL A 14 -38.34 -20.94 1.38
CA VAL A 14 -38.76 -20.65 2.76
C VAL A 14 -38.31 -21.74 3.76
N LYS A 15 -38.02 -21.25 4.97
CA LYS A 15 -37.81 -21.85 6.30
C LYS A 15 -38.52 -23.21 6.57
N GLY A 16 -37.77 -24.18 7.12
CA GLY A 16 -38.26 -25.24 8.02
C GLY A 16 -38.11 -24.76 9.47
N ILE A 17 -39.19 -24.56 10.25
CA ILE A 17 -40.05 -25.50 11.00
C ILE A 17 -39.40 -26.02 12.31
N LEU A 18 -39.89 -25.41 13.40
CA LEU A 18 -40.18 -25.92 14.76
C LEU A 18 -39.10 -26.71 15.53
N GLY A 19 -38.40 -26.01 16.42
CA GLY A 19 -37.69 -26.59 17.56
C GLY A 19 -37.55 -25.55 18.67
N LEU A 20 -38.22 -25.79 19.80
CA LEU A 20 -38.10 -25.01 21.04
C LEU A 20 -36.63 -25.01 21.52
N GLY A 21 -35.98 -23.84 21.46
CA GLY A 21 -34.66 -23.60 22.04
C GLY A 21 -34.50 -22.12 22.32
N GLY A 22 -34.07 -21.77 23.55
CA GLY A 22 -34.04 -20.40 24.08
C GLY A 22 -33.20 -19.40 23.28
N PRO A 23 -33.18 -18.11 23.70
CA PRO A 23 -32.51 -17.05 22.95
C PRO A 23 -31.03 -17.39 22.79
N ARG A 24 -30.63 -17.71 21.56
CA ARG A 24 -29.22 -17.77 21.16
C ARG A 24 -28.62 -16.41 21.47
N PRO A 25 -27.57 -16.30 22.30
CA PRO A 25 -26.86 -15.04 22.43
C PRO A 25 -26.39 -14.62 21.04
N PRO A 26 -26.40 -13.32 20.69
CA PRO A 26 -25.86 -12.86 19.44
C PRO A 26 -24.42 -13.36 19.38
N SER A 27 -24.12 -14.20 18.40
CA SER A 27 -22.75 -14.52 18.02
C SER A 27 -22.10 -13.17 17.76
N LYS A 28 -21.24 -12.73 18.69
CA LYS A 28 -20.34 -11.61 18.47
C LYS A 28 -19.56 -11.99 17.23
N GLN A 29 -19.99 -11.46 16.09
CA GLN A 29 -19.19 -11.42 14.90
C GLN A 29 -17.99 -10.60 15.33
N SER A 30 -16.92 -11.29 15.72
CA SER A 30 -15.65 -10.64 15.98
C SER A 30 -15.32 -9.97 14.66
N ASP A 31 -15.41 -8.64 14.62
CA ASP A 31 -14.76 -7.85 13.61
C ASP A 31 -13.29 -8.31 13.62
N PHE A 32 -12.93 -9.21 12.72
CA PHE A 32 -11.55 -9.58 12.48
C PHE A 32 -10.93 -8.37 11.80
N LYS A 33 -10.64 -7.34 12.59
CA LYS A 33 -9.70 -6.31 12.18
C LYS A 33 -8.42 -7.07 11.84
N PRO A 34 -7.94 -7.06 10.59
CA PRO A 34 -6.68 -7.69 10.24
C PRO A 34 -5.62 -7.17 11.21
N SER A 35 -4.88 -8.06 11.87
CA SER A 35 -3.83 -7.63 12.79
C SER A 35 -2.81 -6.79 12.04
N GLU A 36 -2.59 -5.58 12.55
CA GLU A 36 -1.56 -4.70 12.02
C GLU A 36 -0.18 -5.29 12.33
N PHE A 37 0.73 -5.17 11.38
CA PHE A 37 2.11 -5.60 11.52
C PHE A 37 2.94 -4.48 12.13
N ILE A 38 3.65 -4.81 13.20
CA ILE A 38 4.51 -3.89 13.93
C ILE A 38 5.88 -3.89 13.27
N ILE A 39 6.32 -2.72 12.78
CA ILE A 39 7.69 -2.56 12.29
C ILE A 39 8.57 -2.32 13.51
N THR A 40 9.25 -3.37 13.96
CA THR A 40 10.00 -3.32 15.20
C THR A 40 11.18 -2.34 15.11
N THR A 41 11.61 -1.83 16.27
CA THR A 41 12.82 -1.00 16.35
C THR A 41 14.06 -1.69 15.82
N ASP A 42 14.12 -3.01 15.90
CA ASP A 42 15.27 -3.79 15.40
C ASP A 42 15.31 -3.77 13.86
N ILE A 43 14.15 -3.89 13.20
CA ILE A 43 14.07 -3.72 11.73
C ILE A 43 14.52 -2.31 11.33
N ILE A 44 14.09 -1.28 12.07
CA ILE A 44 14.51 0.11 11.78
C ILE A 44 16.01 0.30 12.01
N ARG A 45 16.60 -0.31 13.04
CA ARG A 45 18.05 -0.24 13.29
C ARG A 45 18.87 -0.85 12.15
N GLU A 46 18.38 -1.91 11.51
CA GLU A 46 19.04 -2.52 10.37
C GLU A 46 19.04 -1.64 9.09
N LEU A 47 18.18 -0.62 9.05
CA LEU A 47 18.14 0.39 7.99
C LEU A 47 19.03 1.60 8.30
N HIS A 48 19.66 1.69 9.46
CA HIS A 48 20.43 2.87 9.87
C HIS A 48 21.61 3.14 8.90
N PRO A 49 22.00 4.41 8.66
CA PRO A 49 23.14 4.75 7.80
C PRO A 49 24.47 4.11 8.21
N ASP A 50 24.63 3.77 9.49
CA ASP A 50 25.82 3.05 9.99
C ASP A 50 25.86 1.57 9.55
N CYS A 51 24.73 1.03 9.07
CA CYS A 51 24.70 -0.30 8.46
C CYS A 51 25.23 -0.23 7.02
N GLY A 52 26.00 -1.25 6.61
CA GLY A 52 26.47 -1.36 5.24
C GLY A 52 25.31 -1.46 4.24
N LEU A 53 25.51 -0.92 3.03
CA LEU A 53 24.51 -0.88 1.96
C LEU A 53 23.79 -2.23 1.74
N SER A 54 24.55 -3.33 1.66
CA SER A 54 23.99 -4.66 1.45
C SER A 54 23.01 -5.08 2.54
N ASN A 55 23.26 -4.70 3.79
CA ASN A 55 22.33 -4.97 4.89
C ASN A 55 21.05 -4.15 4.73
N ARG A 56 21.19 -2.84 4.49
CA ARG A 56 20.06 -1.92 4.31
C ARG A 56 19.16 -2.36 3.15
N VAL A 57 19.73 -2.73 2.00
CA VAL A 57 19.00 -3.25 0.84
C VAL A 57 18.27 -4.56 1.15
N ARG A 58 18.93 -5.49 1.86
CA ARG A 58 18.28 -6.75 2.28
C ARG A 58 17.07 -6.51 3.18
N THR A 59 17.24 -5.68 4.21
CA THR A 59 16.16 -5.35 5.15
C THR A 59 15.03 -4.61 4.44
N MET A 60 15.36 -3.70 3.52
CA MET A 60 14.37 -3.00 2.70
C MET A 60 13.57 -3.95 1.79
N ASN A 61 14.23 -4.93 1.16
CA ASN A 61 13.53 -5.98 0.39
C ASN A 61 12.57 -6.80 1.26
N HIS A 62 12.97 -7.13 2.49
CA HIS A 62 12.07 -7.78 3.44
C HIS A 62 10.84 -6.90 3.76
N ILE A 63 11.03 -5.60 3.97
CA ILE A 63 9.93 -4.66 4.20
C ILE A 63 9.03 -4.52 2.97
N CYS A 64 9.57 -4.57 1.75
CA CYS A 64 8.77 -4.60 0.53
C CYS A 64 7.78 -5.77 0.53
N ASP A 65 8.22 -6.96 0.93
CA ASP A 65 7.37 -8.16 1.00
C ASP A 65 6.31 -8.05 2.10
N LEU A 66 6.71 -7.48 3.25
CA LEU A 66 5.78 -7.19 4.35
C LEU A 66 4.72 -6.16 3.93
N ALA A 67 5.11 -5.09 3.25
CA ALA A 67 4.20 -4.03 2.81
C ALA A 67 3.12 -4.58 1.86
N LYS A 68 3.47 -5.53 0.99
CA LYS A 68 2.53 -6.16 0.05
C LYS A 68 1.55 -7.13 0.72
N SER A 69 1.95 -7.74 1.83
CA SER A 69 1.22 -8.85 2.45
C SER A 69 0.56 -8.49 3.80
N LYS A 70 0.97 -7.38 4.41
CA LYS A 70 0.55 -6.94 5.74
C LYS A 70 0.21 -5.46 5.75
N LYS A 71 -0.68 -5.10 6.66
CA LYS A 71 -1.04 -3.71 6.95
C LYS A 71 -0.20 -3.24 8.13
N PHE A 72 0.60 -2.21 7.96
CA PHE A 72 1.50 -1.75 9.02
C PHE A 72 0.75 -1.05 10.15
N GLU A 73 1.34 -0.97 11.33
CA GLU A 73 0.83 -0.11 12.39
C GLU A 73 0.89 1.39 12.01
N GLU A 74 0.21 2.22 12.79
CA GLU A 74 0.26 3.68 12.65
C GLU A 74 1.71 4.20 12.74
N ASN A 75 2.07 5.20 11.93
CA ASN A 75 3.40 5.83 11.86
C ASN A 75 4.55 4.94 11.36
N ALA A 76 4.32 3.65 11.09
CA ALA A 76 5.37 2.75 10.64
C ALA A 76 5.93 3.09 9.27
N VAL A 77 5.09 3.61 8.35
CA VAL A 77 5.55 4.03 7.02
C VAL A 77 6.49 5.21 7.11
N GLU A 78 6.16 6.17 7.99
CA GLU A 78 6.96 7.36 8.26
C GLU A 78 8.29 7.00 8.90
N ALA A 79 8.30 6.06 9.85
CA ALA A 79 9.52 5.55 10.47
C ALA A 79 10.44 4.86 9.46
N VAL A 80 9.88 3.98 8.61
CA VAL A 80 10.62 3.31 7.54
C VAL A 80 11.17 4.33 6.54
N TRP A 81 10.34 5.28 6.09
CA TRP A 81 10.76 6.32 5.15
C TRP A 81 11.92 7.14 5.71
N LYS A 82 11.80 7.59 6.97
CA LYS A 82 12.83 8.40 7.63
C LYS A 82 14.18 7.67 7.73
N ALA A 83 14.15 6.34 7.82
CA ALA A 83 15.36 5.52 7.93
C ALA A 83 16.08 5.30 6.58
N VAL A 84 15.44 5.59 5.44
CA VAL A 84 15.99 5.29 4.11
C VAL A 84 15.98 6.47 3.13
N GLU A 85 15.43 7.63 3.51
CA GLU A 85 15.35 8.80 2.61
C GLU A 85 16.73 9.27 2.12
N ASP A 86 17.79 9.06 2.91
CA ASP A 86 19.18 9.36 2.55
C ASP A 86 19.70 8.52 1.38
N MET A 87 19.16 7.31 1.19
CA MET A 87 19.55 6.39 0.11
C MET A 87 19.03 6.81 -1.26
N LEU A 88 18.09 7.77 -1.31
CA LEU A 88 17.57 8.35 -2.56
C LEU A 88 18.38 9.58 -3.01
N ALA A 89 19.42 10.00 -2.28
CA ALA A 89 20.24 11.14 -2.70
C ALA A 89 20.96 10.86 -4.03
N PRO A 90 21.15 11.87 -4.91
CA PRO A 90 21.79 11.68 -6.23
C PRO A 90 23.19 11.05 -6.17
N GLU A 91 23.91 11.26 -5.07
CA GLU A 91 25.27 10.76 -4.84
C GLU A 91 25.32 9.28 -4.46
N GLN A 92 24.17 8.70 -4.07
CA GLN A 92 24.08 7.30 -3.68
C GLN A 92 24.24 6.39 -4.90
N PRO A 93 24.78 5.17 -4.74
CA PRO A 93 24.88 4.23 -5.84
C PRO A 93 23.49 3.83 -6.36
N PRO A 94 23.35 3.46 -7.65
CA PRO A 94 22.06 3.09 -8.24
C PRO A 94 21.33 1.99 -7.47
N GLU A 95 22.07 1.01 -6.93
CA GLU A 95 21.52 -0.04 -6.07
C GLU A 95 20.71 0.51 -4.89
N ALA A 96 21.22 1.54 -4.22
CA ALA A 96 20.55 2.17 -3.09
C ALA A 96 19.27 2.89 -3.54
N ARG A 97 19.38 3.71 -4.58
CA ARG A 97 18.27 4.52 -5.10
C ARG A 97 17.14 3.64 -5.64
N HIS A 98 17.47 2.62 -6.44
CA HIS A 98 16.50 1.64 -6.96
C HIS A 98 15.78 0.91 -5.82
N ALA A 99 16.50 0.51 -4.77
CA ALA A 99 15.88 -0.18 -3.65
C ALA A 99 14.86 0.73 -2.91
N VAL A 100 15.15 2.03 -2.76
CA VAL A 100 14.18 3.00 -2.19
C VAL A 100 12.97 3.18 -3.11
N LEU A 101 13.17 3.31 -4.42
CA LEU A 101 12.06 3.43 -5.38
C LEU A 101 11.16 2.18 -5.35
N GLN A 102 11.75 0.99 -5.25
CA GLN A 102 11.02 -0.27 -5.11
C GLN A 102 10.25 -0.34 -3.78
N LEU A 103 10.84 0.12 -2.68
CA LEU A 103 10.17 0.24 -1.39
C LEU A 103 8.95 1.17 -1.46
N LEU A 104 9.12 2.37 -2.02
CA LEU A 104 8.02 3.31 -2.19
C LEU A 104 6.88 2.69 -2.99
N ARG A 105 7.19 2.05 -4.12
CA ARG A 105 6.19 1.32 -4.92
C ARG A 105 5.46 0.26 -4.10
N ALA A 106 6.19 -0.56 -3.34
CA ALA A 106 5.61 -1.62 -2.51
C ALA A 106 4.72 -1.07 -1.40
N ILE A 107 5.13 0.02 -0.73
CA ILE A 107 4.35 0.71 0.29
C ILE A 107 3.07 1.30 -0.31
N ILE A 108 3.18 2.00 -1.44
CA ILE A 108 2.04 2.65 -2.10
C ILE A 108 0.98 1.63 -2.50
N GLN A 109 1.39 0.55 -3.16
CA GLN A 109 0.47 -0.52 -3.57
C GLN A 109 -0.07 -1.31 -2.38
N GLY A 110 0.79 -1.62 -1.41
CA GLY A 110 0.47 -2.51 -0.30
C GLY A 110 -0.36 -1.86 0.79
N GLN A 111 -0.09 -0.59 1.12
CA GLN A 111 -0.79 0.14 2.18
C GLN A 111 -2.03 0.86 1.63
N GLY A 112 -1.97 1.41 0.41
CA GLY A 112 -3.12 1.99 -0.31
C GLY A 112 -3.69 3.21 0.39
N GLU A 113 -5.03 3.23 0.58
CA GLU A 113 -5.77 4.35 1.18
C GLU A 113 -5.28 4.76 2.58
N ARG A 114 -4.68 3.84 3.34
CA ARG A 114 -4.15 4.12 4.70
C ARG A 114 -3.00 5.12 4.70
N LEU A 115 -2.38 5.37 3.55
CA LEU A 115 -1.33 6.37 3.42
C LEU A 115 -1.85 7.80 3.57
N GLY A 116 -3.13 8.04 3.24
CA GLY A 116 -3.73 9.37 3.33
C GLY A 116 -2.83 10.46 2.71
N PRO A 117 -2.56 11.57 3.42
CA PRO A 117 -1.70 12.65 2.96
C PRO A 117 -0.25 12.26 2.60
N LEU A 118 0.27 11.12 3.09
CA LEU A 118 1.61 10.65 2.69
C LEU A 118 1.71 10.39 1.19
N ARG A 119 0.58 10.11 0.51
CA ARG A 119 0.54 10.00 -0.96
C ARG A 119 1.03 11.28 -1.63
N ALA A 120 0.56 12.45 -1.18
CA ALA A 120 1.01 13.74 -1.69
C ALA A 120 2.49 14.00 -1.38
N TYR A 121 2.91 13.63 -0.18
CA TYR A 121 4.32 13.76 0.21
C TYR A 121 5.22 12.90 -0.69
N PHE A 122 4.92 11.61 -0.89
CA PHE A 122 5.68 10.74 -1.78
C PHE A 122 5.60 11.17 -3.24
N PHE A 123 4.45 11.69 -3.69
CA PHE A 123 4.36 12.30 -5.01
C PHE A 123 5.34 13.45 -5.18
N LYS A 124 5.41 14.37 -4.20
CA LYS A 124 6.38 15.46 -4.21
C LYS A 124 7.82 14.95 -4.21
N VAL A 125 8.15 13.98 -3.36
CA VAL A 125 9.49 13.35 -3.34
C VAL A 125 9.86 12.84 -4.73
N ILE A 126 8.97 12.09 -5.38
CA ILE A 126 9.24 11.48 -6.68
C ILE A 126 9.23 12.50 -7.83
N ARG A 127 8.41 13.54 -7.73
CA ARG A 127 8.40 14.67 -8.67
C ARG A 127 9.69 15.48 -8.61
N ASP A 128 10.11 15.86 -7.41
CA ASP A 128 11.25 16.73 -7.18
C ASP A 128 12.59 15.95 -7.26
N TYR A 129 12.54 14.61 -7.19
CA TYR A 129 13.68 13.73 -7.48
C TYR A 129 14.20 13.97 -8.90
N GLN A 130 15.46 14.44 -9.01
CA GLN A 130 16.18 14.60 -10.27
C GLN A 130 16.71 13.24 -10.72
N PRO A 131 16.09 12.56 -11.70
CA PRO A 131 16.44 11.19 -12.00
C PRO A 131 17.76 11.09 -12.77
N SER A 132 18.55 10.06 -12.46
CA SER A 132 19.47 9.48 -13.44
C SER A 132 18.65 8.72 -14.50
N ASN A 133 19.15 8.61 -15.74
CA ASN A 133 18.47 7.84 -16.78
C ASN A 133 18.19 6.38 -16.37
N GLU A 134 19.03 5.82 -15.50
CA GLU A 134 18.87 4.46 -14.99
C GLU A 134 17.66 4.31 -14.04
N ASP A 135 17.25 5.40 -13.35
CA ASP A 135 16.16 5.37 -12.38
C ASP A 135 14.79 5.60 -13.02
N LEU A 136 14.75 6.04 -14.29
CA LEU A 136 13.52 6.52 -14.95
C LEU A 136 12.41 5.47 -14.92
N SER A 137 12.75 4.20 -15.17
CA SER A 137 11.78 3.09 -15.17
C SER A 137 11.13 2.93 -13.80
N ASP A 138 11.95 2.84 -12.73
CA ASP A 138 11.46 2.64 -11.38
C ASP A 138 10.65 3.85 -10.89
N ARG A 139 11.12 5.06 -11.22
CA ARG A 139 10.41 6.31 -10.92
C ARG A 139 9.01 6.34 -11.54
N LEU A 140 8.88 5.96 -12.81
CA LEU A 140 7.58 5.90 -13.49
C LEU A 140 6.66 4.84 -12.87
N GLU A 141 7.20 3.71 -12.40
CA GLU A 141 6.42 2.70 -11.70
C GLU A 141 5.89 3.20 -10.35
N VAL A 142 6.65 4.03 -9.63
CA VAL A 142 6.16 4.69 -8.41
C VAL A 142 5.04 5.69 -8.74
N PHE A 143 5.21 6.51 -9.80
CA PHE A 143 4.16 7.43 -10.24
C PHE A 143 2.87 6.71 -10.64
N LYS A 144 2.97 5.60 -11.39
CA LYS A 144 1.81 4.77 -11.75
C LYS A 144 1.13 4.21 -10.51
N ALA A 145 1.91 3.75 -9.52
CA ALA A 145 1.37 3.26 -8.26
C ALA A 145 0.65 4.35 -7.47
N LEU A 146 1.21 5.56 -7.40
CA LEU A 146 0.59 6.71 -6.73
C LEU A 146 -0.74 7.09 -7.39
N THR A 147 -0.80 7.06 -8.71
CA THR A 147 -1.95 7.57 -9.46
C THR A 147 -2.98 6.48 -9.82
N GLU A 148 -2.71 5.21 -9.50
CA GLU A 148 -3.41 4.06 -10.07
C GLU A 148 -3.55 4.12 -11.60
N ASN A 149 -2.47 4.51 -12.29
CA ASN A 149 -2.46 4.83 -13.73
C ASN A 149 -3.41 5.99 -14.11
N GLY A 150 -3.43 7.04 -13.29
CA GLY A 150 -4.27 8.23 -13.48
C GLY A 150 -5.72 8.09 -13.04
N LYS A 151 -6.10 6.98 -12.40
CA LYS A 151 -7.46 6.76 -11.90
C LYS A 151 -7.71 7.39 -10.54
N ASP A 152 -6.72 7.36 -9.66
CA ASP A 152 -6.79 7.93 -8.33
C ASP A 152 -5.74 9.03 -8.19
N ILE A 153 -6.22 10.27 -8.17
CA ILE A 153 -5.38 11.46 -7.96
C ILE A 153 -5.63 12.10 -6.59
N THR A 154 -6.24 11.37 -5.66
CA THR A 154 -6.56 11.88 -4.32
C THR A 154 -5.29 12.39 -3.64
N TYR A 155 -5.35 13.63 -3.14
CA TYR A 155 -4.25 14.41 -2.57
C TYR A 155 -3.22 14.96 -3.57
N LEU A 156 -3.35 14.67 -4.86
CA LEU A 156 -2.41 15.07 -5.92
C LEU A 156 -3.00 16.12 -6.87
N GLU A 157 -4.27 16.47 -6.71
CA GLU A 157 -5.09 17.21 -7.68
C GLU A 157 -4.48 18.55 -8.07
N GLU A 158 -3.91 19.27 -7.11
CA GLU A 158 -3.32 20.59 -7.33
C GLU A 158 -1.95 20.55 -8.01
N ASP A 159 -1.25 19.42 -7.91
CA ASP A 159 0.14 19.30 -8.30
C ASP A 159 0.33 18.47 -9.57
N ILE A 160 -0.59 17.55 -9.87
CA ILE A 160 -0.46 16.66 -11.02
C ILE A 160 -0.43 17.42 -12.36
N GLY A 161 -1.20 18.51 -12.49
CA GLY A 161 -1.26 19.35 -13.68
C GLY A 161 -0.05 20.30 -13.87
N LYS A 162 0.80 20.47 -12.85
CA LYS A 162 2.03 21.27 -12.94
C LYS A 162 3.22 20.46 -13.48
N THR A 163 2.99 19.17 -13.79
CA THR A 163 4.04 18.18 -14.09
C THR A 163 4.15 17.86 -15.58
N CYS A 164 3.45 18.60 -16.44
CA CYS A 164 3.48 18.45 -17.90
C CYS A 164 4.40 19.48 -18.56
#